data_AF-A0A8X6P4Y0-F1
#
_entry.id   AF-A0A8X6P4Y0-F1
#
_cell.length_a   1.000
_cell.length_b   1.000
_cell.length_c   1.000
_cell.angle_alpha   90.00
_cell.angle_beta   90.00
_cell.angle_gamma   90.00
#
_symmetry.space_group_name_H-M   'P 1'
#
loop_
_entity.id
_entity.type
_entity.pdbx_description
1 polymer ?
#
loop_
_entity_poly.entity_id
_entity_poly.type
_entity_poly.pdbx_seq_one_letter_code
_entity_poly.pdbx_strand_id
1 'polypeptide(L)'
;MIGLSKTAIHSIVTDGLKMRTLCAKMLSKILIPDPRDFHVTISEEIDRVTSYLRFKKHVITGDESWMFLYDLETKRQREEWHTQTQLEQIRLG
;
A
#
# COMPACT_ATOMS: atom_id res chain seq x y z
N MET A 1 21.70 0.95 -24.87
CA MET A 1 20.89 -0.27 -24.63
C MET A 1 21.84 -1.33 -24.12
N ILE A 2 21.71 -1.80 -22.87
CA ILE A 2 22.57 -2.86 -22.33
C ILE A 2 22.25 -4.12 -23.15
N GLY A 3 23.22 -4.67 -23.88
CA GLY A 3 23.03 -5.75 -24.87
C GLY A 3 22.70 -7.12 -24.27
N LEU A 4 21.89 -7.16 -23.22
CA LEU A 4 21.46 -8.37 -22.52
C LEU A 4 20.05 -8.75 -22.95
N SER A 5 19.81 -10.05 -23.09
CA SER A 5 18.47 -10.57 -23.35
C SER A 5 17.56 -10.35 -22.14
N LYS A 6 16.26 -10.22 -22.38
CA LYS A 6 15.24 -10.11 -21.31
C LYS A 6 15.32 -11.25 -20.29
N THR A 7 15.66 -12.46 -20.75
CA THR A 7 15.85 -13.63 -19.90
C THR A 7 17.09 -13.50 -19.00
N ALA A 8 18.21 -12.99 -19.53
CA ALA A 8 19.40 -12.76 -18.73
C ALA A 8 19.15 -11.71 -17.63
N ILE A 9 18.43 -10.63 -17.96
CA ILE A 9 18.03 -9.62 -16.98
C ILE A 9 17.15 -10.25 -15.89
N HIS A 10 16.17 -11.06 -16.27
CA HIS A 10 15.29 -11.74 -15.33
C HIS A 10 16.05 -12.66 -14.37
N SER A 11 17.00 -13.46 -14.87
CA SER A 11 17.83 -14.34 -14.04
C SER A 11 18.73 -13.56 -13.08
N ILE A 12 19.35 -12.46 -13.53
CA ILE A 12 20.18 -11.62 -12.64
C ILE A 12 19.34 -11.05 -11.50
N VAL A 13 18.14 -10.55 -11.78
CA VAL A 13 17.27 -9.93 -10.78
C VAL A 13 16.65 -10.97 -9.83
N THR A 14 16.20 -12.10 -10.38
CA THR A 14 15.44 -13.11 -9.63
C THR A 14 16.34 -14.06 -8.86
N ASP A 15 17.47 -14.47 -9.45
CA ASP A 15 18.36 -15.49 -8.90
C ASP A 15 19.61 -14.86 -8.28
N GLY A 16 20.20 -13.85 -8.95
CA GLY A 16 21.37 -13.14 -8.44
C GLY A 16 21.04 -12.19 -7.29
N LEU A 17 20.04 -11.33 -7.47
CA LEU A 17 19.61 -10.34 -6.48
C LEU A 17 18.48 -10.84 -5.57
N LYS A 18 17.93 -12.04 -5.83
CA LYS A 18 16.85 -12.67 -5.05
C LYS A 18 15.62 -11.76 -4.88
N MET A 19 15.27 -11.01 -5.92
CA MET A 19 14.11 -10.14 -5.91
C MET A 19 12.87 -10.84 -6.49
N ARG A 20 11.69 -10.36 -6.13
CA ARG A 20 10.40 -10.80 -6.69
C ARG A 20 9.55 -9.58 -7.05
N THR A 21 8.74 -9.69 -8.10
CA THR A 21 7.71 -8.71 -8.42
C THR A 21 6.48 -8.95 -7.55
N LEU A 22 6.02 -7.90 -6.88
CA LEU A 22 4.66 -7.85 -6.34
C LEU A 22 3.85 -6.80 -7.09
N CYS A 23 2.54 -7.04 -7.19
CA CYS A 23 1.63 -5.95 -7.51
C CYS A 23 1.68 -4.97 -6.34
N ALA A 24 2.00 -3.70 -6.62
CA ALA A 24 1.98 -2.67 -5.61
C ALA A 24 0.57 -2.61 -5.02
N LYS A 25 0.48 -2.77 -3.71
CA LYS A 25 -0.77 -2.54 -2.98
C LYS A 25 -1.09 -1.05 -3.12
N MET A 26 -2.34 -0.71 -3.40
CA MET A 26 -2.80 0.67 -3.36
C MET A 26 -2.75 1.13 -1.89
N LEU A 27 -1.60 1.64 -1.48
CA LEU A 27 -1.41 2.18 -0.13
C LEU A 27 -1.74 3.67 -0.18
N SER A 28 -2.67 4.11 0.66
CA SER A 28 -2.76 5.50 1.08
C SER A 28 -1.37 5.95 1.50
N LYS A 29 -0.88 7.08 0.94
CA LYS A 29 0.46 7.69 1.09
C LYS A 29 1.30 7.05 2.19
N ILE A 30 2.49 6.52 1.83
CA ILE A 30 3.47 5.97 2.78
C ILE A 30 3.59 6.91 3.98
N LEU A 31 3.03 6.48 5.10
CA LEU A 31 3.11 7.18 6.38
C LEU A 31 4.54 7.01 6.86
N ILE A 32 5.32 8.07 6.67
CA ILE A 32 6.65 8.27 7.26
C ILE A 32 6.53 7.99 8.79
N PRO A 33 7.58 7.58 9.51
CA PRO A 33 7.44 7.10 10.89
C PRO A 33 6.73 8.06 11.86
N ASP A 34 6.87 9.37 11.66
CA ASP A 34 6.33 10.42 12.52
C ASP A 34 4.78 10.46 12.59
N PRO A 35 4.02 10.37 11.48
CA PRO A 35 2.57 10.32 11.53
C PRO A 35 1.97 8.98 12.02
N ARG A 36 2.72 7.88 12.14
CA ARG A 36 2.13 6.59 12.54
C ARG A 36 1.59 6.61 13.97
N ASP A 37 2.37 7.17 14.90
CA ASP A 37 1.96 7.27 16.30
C ASP A 37 0.78 8.24 16.48
N PHE A 38 0.74 9.29 15.67
CA PHE A 38 -0.38 10.24 15.63
C PHE A 38 -1.68 9.58 15.15
N HIS A 39 -1.63 8.78 14.08
CA HIS A 39 -2.80 8.05 13.58
C HIS A 39 -3.34 7.05 14.61
N VAL A 40 -2.45 6.32 15.29
CA VAL A 40 -2.85 5.38 16.35
C VAL A 40 -3.52 6.14 17.50
N THR A 41 -2.88 7.21 17.98
CA THR A 41 -3.41 8.02 19.09
C THR A 41 -4.79 8.58 18.79
N ILE A 42 -4.97 9.18 17.61
CA ILE A 42 -6.28 9.72 17.18
C ILE A 42 -7.32 8.62 17.04
N SER A 43 -6.96 7.47 16.46
CA SER A 43 -7.90 6.37 16.31
C SER A 43 -8.39 5.86 17.67
N GLU A 44 -7.48 5.72 18.64
CA GLU A 44 -7.83 5.29 20.00
C GLU A 44 -8.74 6.30 20.71
N GLU A 45 -8.50 7.60 20.55
CA GLU A 45 -9.36 8.65 21.12
C GLU A 45 -10.76 8.66 20.48
N ILE A 46 -10.83 8.55 19.15
CA ILE A 46 -12.11 8.48 18.43
C ILE A 46 -12.89 7.22 18.84
N ASP A 47 -12.22 6.08 19.01
CA ASP A 47 -12.86 4.84 19.46
C ASP A 47 -13.40 4.95 20.90
N ARG A 48 -12.66 5.62 21.80
CA ARG A 48 -13.14 5.89 23.17
C ARG A 48 -14.37 6.80 23.17
N VAL A 49 -14.38 7.86 22.37
CA VAL A 49 -15.52 8.81 22.29
C VAL A 49 -16.73 8.15 21.63
N THR A 50 -16.51 7.37 20.57
CA THR A 50 -17.59 6.71 19.82
C THR A 50 -18.14 5.46 20.50
N SER A 51 -17.45 4.89 21.48
CA SER A 51 -17.95 3.78 22.31
C SER A 51 -18.79 4.26 23.49
N TYR A 52 -18.44 5.41 24.09
CA TYR A 52 -19.17 5.99 25.22
C TYR A 52 -20.48 6.69 24.80
N LEU A 53 -20.48 7.37 23.66
CA LEU A 53 -21.67 7.99 23.09
C LEU A 53 -22.18 7.17 21.90
N ARG A 54 -23.51 7.11 21.69
CA ARG A 54 -24.11 6.71 20.38
C ARG A 54 -23.81 7.74 19.26
N PHE A 55 -22.64 8.36 19.32
CA PHE A 55 -22.15 9.45 18.48
C PHE A 55 -22.07 9.03 17.01
N LYS A 56 -21.76 7.76 16.72
CA LYS A 56 -21.70 7.21 15.36
C LYS A 56 -22.95 7.50 14.52
N LYS A 57 -24.14 7.62 15.14
CA LYS A 57 -25.40 7.91 14.45
C LYS A 57 -25.60 9.38 14.09
N HIS A 58 -24.77 10.28 14.63
CA HIS A 58 -24.85 11.73 14.45
C HIS A 58 -23.68 12.28 13.65
N VAL A 59 -22.73 11.44 13.25
CA VAL A 59 -21.61 11.83 12.39
C VAL A 59 -22.10 11.89 10.96
N ILE A 60 -22.01 13.07 10.36
CA ILE A 60 -22.20 13.27 8.93
C ILE A 60 -20.80 13.39 8.32
N THR A 61 -20.47 12.51 7.37
CA THR A 61 -19.21 12.54 6.63
C THR A 61 -19.48 12.83 5.16
N GLY A 62 -18.57 13.55 4.52
CA GLY A 62 -18.59 13.82 3.08
C GLY A 62 -17.18 13.67 2.52
N ASP A 63 -17.06 12.98 1.39
CA ASP A 63 -15.81 12.81 0.65
C ASP A 63 -16.12 12.78 -0.85
N GLU A 64 -15.13 13.12 -1.67
CA GLU A 64 -15.25 13.15 -3.13
C GLU A 64 -14.56 11.92 -3.73
N SER A 65 -15.32 11.14 -4.49
CA SER A 65 -14.78 10.00 -5.25
C SER A 65 -14.81 10.29 -6.74
N TRP A 66 -13.69 10.04 -7.41
CA TRP A 66 -13.58 10.13 -8.86
C TRP A 66 -14.18 8.87 -9.50
N MET A 67 -15.26 9.03 -10.27
CA MET A 67 -15.84 7.95 -11.09
C MET A 67 -15.35 8.08 -12.53
N PHE A 68 -14.63 7.07 -13.01
CA PHE A 68 -14.16 7.00 -14.38
C PHE A 68 -15.12 6.17 -15.23
N LEU A 69 -15.37 6.60 -16.47
CA LEU A 69 -16.21 5.87 -17.43
C LEU A 69 -15.49 4.65 -18.06
N TYR A 70 -14.22 4.45 -17.73
CA TYR A 70 -13.38 3.35 -18.23
C TYR A 70 -12.89 2.50 -17.07
N ASP A 71 -12.67 1.22 -17.36
CA ASP A 71 -12.21 0.25 -16.37
C ASP A 71 -10.72 0.48 -16.01
N LEU A 72 -10.50 0.78 -14.73
CA LEU A 72 -9.17 0.96 -14.16
C LEU A 72 -8.43 -0.37 -13.94
N GLU A 73 -9.10 -1.52 -14.01
CA GLU A 73 -8.50 -2.85 -13.80
C GLU A 73 -7.43 -3.21 -14.84
N THR A 74 -7.40 -2.52 -15.98
CA THR A 74 -6.34 -2.68 -16.99
C THR A 74 -4.98 -2.14 -16.54
N LYS A 75 -4.91 -1.41 -15.42
CA LYS A 75 -3.69 -0.84 -14.87
C LYS A 75 -2.87 -1.86 -14.07
N ARG A 76 -2.26 -2.80 -14.80
CA ARG A 76 -1.00 -3.47 -14.46
C ARG A 76 0.16 -2.46 -14.42
N GLN A 77 -0.01 -1.36 -13.67
CA GLN A 77 0.82 -0.15 -13.74
C GLN A 77 1.80 -0.01 -12.59
N ARG A 78 1.80 -0.92 -11.62
CA ARG A 78 2.75 -0.89 -10.52
C ARG A 78 3.15 -2.31 -10.14
N GLU A 79 4.11 -2.83 -10.89
CA GLU A 79 4.92 -3.97 -10.45
C GLU A 79 6.12 -3.38 -9.69
N GLU A 80 6.21 -3.69 -8.39
CA GLU A 80 7.34 -3.29 -7.55
C GLU A 80 8.23 -4.49 -7.28
N TRP A 81 9.55 -4.28 -7.37
CA TRP A 81 10.54 -5.30 -7.08
C TRP A 81 10.94 -5.21 -5.61
N HIS A 82 10.69 -6.27 -4.85
CA HIS A 82 11.06 -6.35 -3.45
C HIS A 82 12.09 -7.44 -3.21
N THR A 83 12.97 -7.18 -2.24
CA THR A 83 13.86 -8.21 -1.68
C THR A 83 13.10 -9.11 -0.70
N GLN A 84 13.61 -10.32 -0.46
CA GLN A 84 12.99 -11.28 0.46
C GLN A 84 12.70 -10.70 1.86
N THR A 85 13.61 -9.88 2.40
CA THR A 85 13.45 -9.22 3.69
C THR A 85 12.28 -8.23 3.72
N GLN A 86 12.08 -7.48 2.64
CA GLN A 86 10.95 -6.55 2.52
C GLN A 86 9.62 -7.31 2.35
N LEU A 87 9.64 -8.45 1.66
CA LEU A 87 8.45 -9.31 1.49
C LEU A 87 7.96 -9.85 2.83
N GLU A 88 8.86 -10.22 3.73
CA GLU A 88 8.52 -10.71 5.07
C GLU A 88 7.87 -9.61 5.92
N GLN A 89 8.39 -8.39 5.86
CA GLN A 89 7.80 -7.23 6.55
C GLN A 89 6.41 -6.86 6.01
N ILE A 90 6.21 -6.92 4.69
CA ILE A 90 4.92 -6.64 4.05
C ILE A 90 3.87 -7.72 4.38
N ARG A 91 4.28 -8.96 4.63
CA ARG A 91 3.36 -10.06 4.97
C ARG A 91 2.91 -10.06 6.43
N LEU A 92 3.65 -9.40 7.31
CA LEU A 92 3.40 -9.36 8.75
C LEU A 92 2.57 -8.14 9.20
N GLY A 93 2.34 -7.16 8.32
CA GLY A 93 1.47 -5.99 8.57
C GLY A 93 0.15 -6.08 7.83
#